data_AF-A0A255RHE0-F1
#
_entry.id   AF-A0A255RHE0-F1
#
_cell.length_a   1.000
_cell.length_b   1.000
_cell.length_c   1.000
_cell.angle_alpha   90.00
_cell.angle_beta   90.00
_cell.angle_gamma   90.00
#
_symmetry.space_group_name_H-M   'P 1'
#
loop_
_entity.id
_entity.type
_entity.pdbx_description
1 polymer ?
#
loop_
_entity_poly.entity_id
_entity_poly.type
_entity_poly.pdbx_seq_one_letter_code
_entity_poly.pdbx_strand_id
1 'polypeptide(L)'
;MRKAFLLLSMVTTCAYAQFQPAQFQPFVYKPIKQDYTILQQSLEKLDRVSNEANEQYSKLQLLLAEYGGKLYNDEETLLWFDDYKKKIARSYESMRGLGPYDARSYAIRKQGEIANDPELMARIRTANEYQAAVQSIRQCSDMSLKEKTDWIANHPYCFIPIANGEGEIIGGKLGTKAELEAYKAEVQRKARLLEEQNRARLYAMAHPFDNFDYARYDKVIDYPQYRFYPTPYSISDGLRISRIALSSTETRVEFEFTNTVFDRFNVKSGTYIKASGTNKLEFKRAENVAIDPYMSTFEKSGEILKFALIFPAIPPKTKSFLIAEQDKKGWKFKDIKIR
;
A
#
# COMPACT_ATOMS: atom_id res chain seq x y z
N MET A 1 67.29 -58.52 -39.84
CA MET A 1 66.89 -59.65 -38.98
C MET A 1 67.42 -59.36 -37.57
N ARG A 2 66.60 -59.54 -36.50
CA ARG A 2 66.92 -59.60 -35.04
C ARG A 2 68.18 -58.93 -34.43
N LYS A 3 67.93 -58.09 -33.38
CA LYS A 3 68.67 -57.97 -32.06
C LYS A 3 70.18 -57.58 -32.14
N ALA A 4 70.96 -57.14 -31.13
CA ALA A 4 70.91 -56.90 -29.67
C ALA A 4 72.17 -56.02 -29.28
N PHE A 5 72.44 -55.50 -28.07
CA PHE A 5 71.67 -55.00 -26.89
C PHE A 5 72.69 -54.52 -25.80
N LEU A 6 72.40 -53.46 -25.02
CA LEU A 6 73.14 -53.00 -23.79
C LEU A 6 74.57 -52.41 -24.02
N LEU A 7 75.28 -51.75 -23.07
CA LEU A 7 75.12 -51.61 -21.59
C LEU A 7 75.71 -50.28 -21.00
N LEU A 8 74.97 -49.66 -20.08
CA LEU A 8 75.32 -48.81 -18.90
C LEU A 8 76.71 -48.09 -18.73
N SER A 9 76.68 -46.81 -18.31
CA SER A 9 77.21 -46.33 -17.00
C SER A 9 77.04 -44.80 -16.80
N MET A 10 76.95 -44.34 -15.53
CA MET A 10 76.78 -42.94 -15.12
C MET A 10 78.07 -42.33 -14.58
N VAL A 11 78.26 -41.01 -14.75
CA VAL A 11 78.96 -40.13 -13.79
C VAL A 11 78.24 -38.77 -13.72
N THR A 12 78.03 -38.25 -12.52
CA THR A 12 77.40 -36.94 -12.23
C THR A 12 78.43 -35.89 -11.80
N THR A 13 78.23 -34.64 -12.23
CA THR A 13 78.79 -33.45 -11.57
C THR A 13 77.74 -32.32 -11.53
N CYS A 14 77.65 -31.64 -10.39
CA CYS A 14 76.63 -30.62 -10.13
C CYS A 14 77.13 -29.21 -10.44
N ALA A 15 76.22 -28.32 -10.85
CA ALA A 15 76.42 -26.87 -10.79
C ALA A 15 75.18 -26.22 -10.13
N TYR A 16 75.38 -25.62 -8.95
CA TYR A 16 74.35 -24.81 -8.27
C TYR A 16 74.32 -23.40 -8.89
N ALA A 17 73.17 -22.96 -9.38
CA ALA A 17 72.98 -21.58 -9.81
C ALA A 17 72.72 -20.65 -8.60
N GLN A 18 73.45 -19.54 -8.54
CA GLN A 18 73.40 -18.59 -7.43
C GLN A 18 72.20 -17.64 -7.59
N PHE A 19 71.29 -17.62 -6.62
CA PHE A 19 70.10 -16.76 -6.64
C PHE A 19 70.44 -15.29 -6.38
N GLN A 20 70.01 -14.38 -7.26
CA GLN A 20 70.08 -12.93 -7.03
C GLN A 20 68.67 -12.35 -6.92
N PRO A 21 68.26 -11.82 -5.75
CA PRO A 21 66.96 -11.18 -5.61
C PRO A 21 66.92 -9.81 -6.31
N ALA A 22 65.94 -9.59 -7.17
CA ALA A 22 65.71 -8.30 -7.80
C ALA A 22 65.33 -7.23 -6.76
N GLN A 23 65.97 -6.05 -6.83
CA GLN A 23 65.64 -4.93 -5.93
C GLN A 23 64.28 -4.32 -6.30
N PHE A 24 63.41 -4.19 -5.31
CA PHE A 24 62.10 -3.54 -5.44
C PHE A 24 62.27 -2.03 -5.59
N GLN A 25 61.83 -1.48 -6.73
CA GLN A 25 61.71 -0.04 -6.95
C GLN A 25 60.31 0.43 -6.50
N PRO A 26 60.18 1.26 -5.45
CA PRO A 26 58.88 1.69 -4.96
C PRO A 26 58.16 2.59 -5.96
N PHE A 27 56.93 2.24 -6.31
CA PHE A 27 56.07 3.05 -7.17
C PHE A 27 55.65 4.34 -6.44
N VAL A 28 56.11 5.49 -6.93
CA VAL A 28 55.66 6.80 -6.42
C VAL A 28 54.27 7.10 -6.98
N TYR A 29 53.24 6.97 -6.13
CA TYR A 29 51.88 7.35 -6.49
C TYR A 29 51.80 8.84 -6.84
N LYS A 30 51.41 9.14 -8.09
CA LYS A 30 51.05 10.48 -8.51
C LYS A 30 49.53 10.61 -8.44
N PRO A 31 48.97 11.53 -7.63
CA PRO A 31 47.53 11.77 -7.59
C PRO A 31 47.01 12.13 -8.98
N ILE A 32 46.03 11.38 -9.47
CA ILE A 32 45.28 11.75 -10.67
C ILE A 32 44.42 12.95 -10.31
N LYS A 33 44.56 14.06 -11.03
CA LYS A 33 43.62 15.19 -10.88
C LYS A 33 42.22 14.70 -11.26
N GLN A 34 41.28 14.78 -10.33
CA GLN A 34 39.90 14.41 -10.59
C GLN A 34 39.30 15.40 -11.61
N ASP A 35 38.77 14.86 -12.70
CA ASP A 35 38.03 15.63 -13.70
C ASP A 35 36.55 15.71 -13.27
N TYR A 36 36.12 16.93 -12.95
CA TYR A 36 34.76 17.21 -12.48
C TYR A 36 33.80 17.60 -13.61
N THR A 37 34.25 17.70 -14.86
CA THR A 37 33.42 18.19 -15.99
C THR A 37 32.14 17.39 -16.17
N ILE A 38 32.18 16.06 -16.03
CA ILE A 38 31.02 15.17 -16.15
C ILE A 38 30.00 15.43 -15.02
N LEU A 39 30.48 15.70 -13.79
CA LEU A 39 29.63 16.03 -12.65
C LEU A 39 29.00 17.42 -12.83
N GLN A 40 29.78 18.41 -13.27
CA GLN A 40 29.30 19.75 -13.57
C GLN A 40 28.22 19.72 -14.66
N GLN A 41 28.45 19.06 -15.80
CA GLN A 41 27.47 18.89 -16.87
C GLN A 41 26.19 18.19 -16.38
N SER A 42 26.31 17.25 -15.45
CA SER A 42 25.17 16.54 -14.86
C SER A 42 24.34 17.45 -13.94
N LEU A 43 25.00 18.31 -13.16
CA LEU A 43 24.34 19.32 -12.31
C LEU A 43 23.66 20.39 -13.16
N GLU A 44 24.35 20.97 -14.14
CA GLU A 44 23.79 21.96 -15.08
C GLU A 44 22.56 21.41 -15.82
N LYS A 45 22.58 20.11 -16.18
CA LYS A 45 21.43 19.43 -16.78
C LYS A 45 20.27 19.25 -15.79
N LEU A 46 20.55 18.95 -14.53
CA LEU A 46 19.52 18.84 -13.49
C LEU A 46 18.88 20.21 -13.19
N ASP A 47 19.68 21.26 -13.07
CA ASP A 47 19.19 22.63 -12.84
C ASP A 47 18.34 23.12 -14.02
N ARG A 48 18.77 22.87 -15.27
CA ARG A 48 17.96 23.19 -16.45
C ARG A 48 16.61 22.48 -16.42
N VAL A 49 16.58 21.17 -16.13
CA VAL A 49 15.33 20.39 -16.10
C VAL A 49 14.45 20.79 -14.89
N SER A 50 15.04 21.21 -13.78
CA SER A 50 14.33 21.79 -12.63
C SER A 50 13.64 23.11 -13.01
N ASN A 51 14.35 23.99 -13.72
CA ASN A 51 13.77 25.24 -14.24
C ASN A 51 12.67 24.97 -15.28
N GLU A 52 12.89 24.03 -16.21
CA GLU A 52 11.85 23.57 -17.15
C GLU A 52 10.62 23.01 -16.41
N ALA A 53 10.80 22.25 -15.32
CA ALA A 53 9.68 21.72 -14.51
C ALA A 53 8.83 22.85 -13.90
N ASN A 54 9.49 23.85 -13.29
CA ASN A 54 8.83 25.01 -12.69
C ASN A 54 8.12 25.90 -13.73
N GLU A 55 8.69 26.05 -14.93
CA GLU A 55 8.05 26.74 -16.05
C GLU A 55 6.77 26.00 -16.48
N GLN A 56 6.83 24.68 -16.65
CA GLN A 56 5.67 23.85 -17.02
C GLN A 56 4.59 23.82 -15.94
N TYR A 57 4.98 23.82 -14.66
CA TYR A 57 4.03 23.97 -13.56
C TYR A 57 3.37 25.36 -13.54
N SER A 58 4.12 26.42 -13.88
CA SER A 58 3.55 27.78 -13.98
C SER A 58 2.52 27.87 -15.12
N LYS A 59 2.79 27.26 -16.28
CA LYS A 59 1.82 27.13 -17.38
C LYS A 59 0.58 26.34 -16.97
N LEU A 60 0.75 25.25 -16.22
CA LEU A 60 -0.34 24.47 -15.64
C LEU A 60 -1.21 25.30 -14.68
N GLN A 61 -0.62 26.16 -13.84
CA GLN A 61 -1.39 27.06 -12.96
C GLN A 61 -2.15 28.14 -13.74
N LEU A 62 -1.57 28.71 -14.81
CA LEU A 62 -2.26 29.66 -15.68
C LEU A 62 -3.45 29.00 -16.41
N LEU A 63 -3.27 27.77 -16.91
CA LEU A 63 -4.34 26.99 -17.52
C LEU A 63 -5.48 26.69 -16.54
N LEU A 64 -5.15 26.34 -15.29
CA LEU A 64 -6.13 26.18 -14.21
C LEU A 64 -6.85 27.50 -13.91
N ALA A 65 -6.16 28.64 -13.89
CA ALA A 65 -6.81 29.95 -13.70
C ALA A 65 -7.78 30.28 -14.86
N GLU A 66 -7.39 29.99 -16.10
CA GLU A 66 -8.25 30.17 -17.29
C GLU A 66 -9.53 29.33 -17.21
N TYR A 67 -9.42 28.03 -16.87
CA TYR A 67 -10.58 27.16 -16.70
C TYR A 67 -11.44 27.55 -15.49
N GLY A 68 -10.81 28.02 -14.39
CA GLY A 68 -11.52 28.57 -13.24
C GLY A 68 -12.41 29.75 -13.60
N GLY A 69 -11.94 30.63 -14.50
CA GLY A 69 -12.73 31.75 -15.03
C GLY A 69 -13.91 31.36 -15.92
N LYS A 70 -14.01 30.10 -16.35
CA LYS A 70 -15.12 29.55 -17.16
C LYS A 70 -16.17 28.80 -16.33
N LEU A 71 -15.93 28.63 -15.04
CA LEU A 71 -16.86 27.96 -14.12
C LEU A 71 -17.93 28.93 -13.60
N TYR A 72 -19.05 28.37 -13.12
CA TYR A 72 -20.06 29.18 -12.44
C TYR A 72 -19.57 29.60 -11.05
N ASN A 73 -19.88 30.83 -10.65
CA ASN A 73 -19.39 31.44 -9.40
C ASN A 73 -20.36 31.15 -8.23
N ASP A 74 -20.51 29.87 -7.88
CA ASP A 74 -21.21 29.40 -6.69
C ASP A 74 -20.25 28.71 -5.71
N GLU A 75 -20.64 28.65 -4.43
CA GLU A 75 -19.82 28.08 -3.36
C GLU A 75 -19.42 26.61 -3.60
N GLU A 76 -20.32 25.77 -4.12
CA GLU A 76 -20.06 24.34 -4.31
C GLU A 76 -19.06 24.12 -5.47
N THR A 77 -19.20 24.86 -6.57
CA THR A 77 -18.24 24.83 -7.68
C THR A 77 -16.88 25.39 -7.27
N LEU A 78 -16.83 26.47 -6.48
CA LEU A 78 -15.58 27.04 -5.98
C LEU A 78 -14.84 26.08 -5.03
N LEU A 79 -15.56 25.45 -4.09
CA LEU A 79 -14.98 24.46 -3.16
C LEU A 79 -14.45 23.23 -3.91
N TRP A 80 -15.22 22.70 -4.88
CA TRP A 80 -14.77 21.61 -5.74
C TRP A 80 -13.51 21.99 -6.52
N PHE A 81 -13.49 23.17 -7.16
CA PHE A 81 -12.36 23.58 -7.98
C PHE A 81 -11.10 23.86 -7.15
N ASP A 82 -11.26 24.28 -5.89
CA ASP A 82 -10.15 24.44 -4.97
C ASP A 82 -9.50 23.11 -4.56
N ASP A 83 -10.30 22.08 -4.25
CA ASP A 83 -9.78 20.73 -4.02
C ASP A 83 -9.15 20.13 -5.29
N TYR A 84 -9.74 20.37 -6.47
CA TYR A 84 -9.18 19.96 -7.77
C TYR A 84 -7.75 20.51 -7.97
N LYS A 85 -7.55 21.83 -7.80
CA LYS A 85 -6.21 22.44 -7.82
C LYS A 85 -5.28 21.85 -6.75
N LYS A 86 -5.76 21.69 -5.51
CA LYS A 86 -4.98 21.13 -4.39
C LYS A 86 -4.55 19.68 -4.61
N LYS A 87 -5.35 18.86 -5.30
CA LYS A 87 -4.96 17.50 -5.73
C LYS A 87 -3.80 17.56 -6.71
N ILE A 88 -3.91 18.39 -7.75
CA ILE A 88 -2.86 18.58 -8.77
C ILE A 88 -1.55 19.09 -8.15
N ALA A 89 -1.62 20.09 -7.26
CA ALA A 89 -0.46 20.64 -6.56
C ALA A 89 0.26 19.58 -5.69
N ARG A 90 -0.50 18.79 -4.91
CA ARG A 90 0.05 17.69 -4.10
C ARG A 90 0.73 16.62 -4.96
N SER A 91 0.13 16.25 -6.10
CA SER A 91 0.74 15.31 -7.04
C SER A 91 2.02 15.89 -7.67
N TYR A 92 2.06 17.16 -8.04
CA TYR A 92 3.26 17.79 -8.58
C TYR A 92 4.43 17.79 -7.57
N GLU A 93 4.20 18.23 -6.32
CA GLU A 93 5.26 18.23 -5.30
C GLU A 93 5.72 16.81 -4.94
N SER A 94 4.83 15.80 -4.98
CA SER A 94 5.21 14.39 -4.83
C SER A 94 6.16 13.93 -5.95
N MET A 95 5.85 14.28 -7.22
CA MET A 95 6.72 13.97 -8.36
C MET A 95 8.05 14.73 -8.31
N ARG A 96 8.03 15.98 -7.82
CA ARG A 96 9.24 16.80 -7.59
C ARG A 96 10.16 16.20 -6.52
N GLY A 97 9.60 15.53 -5.51
CA GLY A 97 10.34 14.75 -4.53
C GLY A 97 11.04 13.52 -5.10
N LEU A 98 10.57 12.97 -6.24
CA LEU A 98 11.24 11.89 -6.97
C LEU A 98 12.33 12.42 -7.92
N GLY A 99 12.05 13.53 -8.61
CA GLY A 99 13.03 14.23 -9.42
C GLY A 99 12.44 15.30 -10.35
N PRO A 100 13.28 16.20 -10.91
CA PRO A 100 12.80 17.26 -11.79
C PRO A 100 12.26 16.73 -13.13
N TYR A 101 12.73 15.57 -13.60
CA TYR A 101 12.21 14.92 -14.80
C TYR A 101 10.76 14.45 -14.64
N ASP A 102 10.43 13.84 -13.50
CA ASP A 102 9.09 13.34 -13.19
C ASP A 102 8.11 14.50 -12.98
N ALA A 103 8.52 15.54 -12.24
CA ALA A 103 7.75 16.77 -12.07
C ALA A 103 7.41 17.45 -13.40
N ARG A 104 8.40 17.62 -14.29
CA ARG A 104 8.23 18.17 -15.63
C ARG A 104 7.27 17.34 -16.47
N SER A 105 7.44 16.02 -16.45
CA SER A 105 6.62 15.08 -17.24
C SER A 105 5.18 15.03 -16.73
N TYR A 106 4.98 15.07 -15.41
CA TYR A 106 3.68 15.23 -14.78
C TYR A 106 3.01 16.54 -15.21
N ALA A 107 3.70 17.68 -15.14
CA ALA A 107 3.13 18.98 -15.47
C ALA A 107 2.72 19.08 -16.95
N ILE A 108 3.52 18.55 -17.88
CA ILE A 108 3.18 18.50 -19.31
C ILE A 108 1.96 17.59 -19.55
N ARG A 109 1.96 16.37 -19.00
CA ARG A 109 0.83 15.44 -19.13
C ARG A 109 -0.46 16.06 -18.55
N LYS A 110 -0.39 16.68 -17.37
CA LYS A 110 -1.58 17.21 -16.69
C LYS A 110 -2.21 18.39 -17.42
N GLN A 111 -1.42 19.22 -18.12
CA GLN A 111 -1.96 20.25 -19.03
C GLN A 111 -2.87 19.61 -20.11
N GLY A 112 -2.44 18.51 -20.73
CA GLY A 112 -3.24 17.78 -21.73
C GLY A 112 -4.46 17.06 -21.14
N GLU A 113 -4.35 16.53 -19.92
CA GLU A 113 -5.48 15.89 -19.24
C GLU A 113 -6.58 16.87 -18.85
N ILE A 114 -6.24 18.06 -18.33
CA ILE A 114 -7.23 19.06 -17.89
C ILE A 114 -8.15 19.46 -19.05
N ALA A 115 -7.60 19.61 -20.26
CA ALA A 115 -8.38 19.95 -21.46
C ALA A 115 -9.42 18.88 -21.85
N ASN A 116 -9.27 17.65 -21.35
CA ASN A 116 -10.14 16.50 -21.63
C ASN A 116 -10.81 15.95 -20.36
N ASP A 117 -10.73 16.66 -19.23
CA ASP A 117 -11.26 16.23 -17.94
C ASP A 117 -12.81 16.22 -18.00
N PRO A 118 -13.48 15.05 -17.89
CA PRO A 118 -14.91 14.97 -18.16
C PRO A 118 -15.77 15.75 -17.16
N GLU A 119 -15.37 15.83 -15.89
CA GLU A 119 -16.09 16.58 -14.88
C GLU A 119 -15.92 18.09 -15.10
N LEU A 120 -14.67 18.56 -15.30
CA LEU A 120 -14.39 19.97 -15.55
C LEU A 120 -15.11 20.47 -16.81
N MET A 121 -15.03 19.72 -17.92
CA MET A 121 -15.73 20.08 -19.16
C MET A 121 -17.25 20.05 -19.01
N ALA A 122 -17.80 19.12 -18.23
CA ALA A 122 -19.23 19.10 -17.93
C ALA A 122 -19.66 20.32 -17.09
N ARG A 123 -18.90 20.68 -16.04
CA ARG A 123 -19.18 21.86 -15.21
C ARG A 123 -19.14 23.16 -16.00
N ILE A 124 -18.16 23.32 -16.91
CA ILE A 124 -18.08 24.48 -17.80
C ILE A 124 -19.26 24.52 -18.77
N ARG A 125 -19.60 23.38 -19.40
CA ARG A 125 -20.75 23.30 -20.30
C ARG A 125 -22.05 23.69 -19.59
N THR A 126 -22.32 23.12 -18.41
CA THR A 126 -23.55 23.40 -17.67
C THR A 126 -23.58 24.82 -17.11
N ALA A 127 -22.42 25.40 -16.75
CA ALA A 127 -22.33 26.81 -16.39
C ALA A 127 -22.73 27.72 -17.55
N ASN A 128 -22.27 27.42 -18.77
CA ASN A 128 -22.64 28.15 -19.99
C ASN A 128 -24.14 27.98 -20.33
N GLU A 129 -24.67 26.76 -20.26
CA GLU A 129 -26.10 26.46 -20.43
C GLU A 129 -26.96 27.29 -19.47
N TYR A 130 -26.58 27.33 -18.19
CA TYR A 130 -27.28 28.10 -17.17
C TYR A 130 -27.17 29.62 -17.38
N GLN A 131 -25.97 30.13 -17.71
CA GLN A 131 -25.79 31.56 -18.03
C GLN A 131 -26.63 31.98 -19.23
N ALA A 132 -26.74 31.15 -20.27
CA ALA A 132 -27.60 31.41 -21.43
C ALA A 132 -29.09 31.46 -21.04
N ALA A 133 -29.55 30.54 -20.19
CA ALA A 133 -30.92 30.55 -19.67
C ALA A 133 -31.22 31.80 -18.81
N VAL A 134 -30.28 32.22 -17.96
CA VAL A 134 -30.42 33.47 -17.19
C VAL A 134 -30.43 34.70 -18.12
N GLN A 135 -29.65 34.71 -19.20
CA GLN A 135 -29.65 35.81 -20.17
C GLN A 135 -30.97 35.89 -20.95
N SER A 136 -31.54 34.77 -21.41
CA SER A 136 -32.82 34.78 -22.13
C SER A 136 -33.97 35.27 -21.25
N ILE A 137 -34.03 34.84 -19.98
CA ILE A 137 -35.01 35.34 -19.00
C ILE A 137 -34.83 36.84 -18.75
N ARG A 138 -33.59 37.34 -18.62
CA ARG A 138 -33.31 38.79 -18.48
C ARG A 138 -33.80 39.59 -19.69
N GLN A 139 -33.66 39.05 -20.90
CA GLN A 139 -34.03 39.71 -22.17
C GLN A 139 -35.51 39.57 -22.54
N CYS A 140 -36.26 38.63 -21.95
CA CYS A 140 -37.69 38.43 -22.24
C CYS A 140 -38.51 39.72 -22.03
N SER A 141 -39.25 40.15 -23.05
CA SER A 141 -40.10 41.36 -23.00
C SER A 141 -41.32 41.19 -22.08
N ASP A 142 -41.80 39.96 -21.95
CA ASP A 142 -43.14 39.66 -21.44
C ASP A 142 -43.17 39.41 -19.92
N MET A 143 -41.99 39.51 -19.28
CA MET A 143 -41.82 39.36 -17.83
C MET A 143 -41.41 40.69 -17.19
N SER A 144 -42.03 41.05 -16.07
CA SER A 144 -41.58 42.15 -15.23
C SER A 144 -40.21 41.86 -14.59
N LEU A 145 -39.54 42.91 -14.11
CA LEU A 145 -38.26 42.77 -13.38
C LEU A 145 -38.38 41.88 -12.13
N LYS A 146 -39.54 41.91 -11.47
CA LYS A 146 -39.80 41.07 -10.30
C LYS A 146 -39.87 39.60 -10.70
N GLU A 147 -40.67 39.25 -11.71
CA GLU A 147 -40.80 37.86 -12.18
C GLU A 147 -39.46 37.30 -12.69
N LYS A 148 -38.61 38.12 -13.31
CA LYS A 148 -37.25 37.73 -13.70
C LYS A 148 -36.36 37.42 -12.48
N THR A 149 -36.43 38.25 -11.45
CA THR A 149 -35.69 38.05 -10.18
C THR A 149 -36.19 36.79 -9.47
N ASP A 150 -37.51 36.63 -9.34
CA ASP A 150 -38.15 35.48 -8.71
C ASP A 150 -37.84 34.19 -9.48
N TRP A 151 -37.79 34.21 -10.82
CA TRP A 151 -37.37 33.06 -11.62
C TRP A 151 -35.93 32.65 -11.33
N ILE A 152 -34.99 33.61 -11.35
CA ILE A 152 -33.56 33.33 -11.08
C ILE A 152 -33.35 32.79 -9.66
N ALA A 153 -34.09 33.31 -8.67
CA ALA A 153 -34.01 32.85 -7.29
C ALA A 153 -34.53 31.41 -7.11
N ASN A 154 -35.55 31.00 -7.88
CA ASN A 154 -36.15 29.67 -7.82
C ASN A 154 -35.43 28.62 -8.69
N HIS A 155 -34.59 29.03 -9.64
CA HIS A 155 -33.81 28.15 -10.52
C HIS A 155 -32.30 28.35 -10.31
N PRO A 156 -31.73 28.08 -9.13
CA PRO A 156 -30.29 28.21 -8.91
C PRO A 156 -29.50 27.21 -9.76
N TYR A 157 -28.26 27.57 -10.11
CA TYR A 157 -27.31 26.66 -10.75
C TYR A 157 -27.13 25.38 -9.91
N CYS A 158 -27.37 24.22 -10.52
CA CYS A 158 -27.30 22.91 -9.87
C CYS A 158 -26.59 21.93 -10.80
N PHE A 159 -25.28 21.73 -10.62
CA PHE A 159 -24.52 20.73 -11.35
C PHE A 159 -24.73 19.33 -10.75
N ILE A 160 -25.12 18.38 -11.58
CA ILE A 160 -25.30 16.98 -11.17
C ILE A 160 -24.30 16.12 -11.94
N PRO A 161 -23.27 15.56 -11.28
CA PRO A 161 -22.28 14.71 -11.94
C PRO A 161 -22.89 13.37 -12.33
N ILE A 162 -22.37 12.78 -13.41
CA ILE A 162 -22.74 11.45 -13.90
C ILE A 162 -21.51 10.56 -13.78
N ALA A 163 -21.65 9.48 -13.02
CA ALA A 163 -20.59 8.50 -12.79
C ALA A 163 -20.74 7.25 -13.67
N ASN A 164 -19.62 6.60 -14.01
CA ASN A 164 -19.61 5.26 -14.59
C ASN A 164 -19.85 4.17 -13.52
N GLY A 165 -19.84 2.90 -13.92
CA GLY A 165 -20.01 1.76 -13.00
C GLY A 165 -18.90 1.60 -11.96
N GLU A 166 -17.74 2.23 -12.18
CA GLU A 166 -16.58 2.22 -11.29
C GLU A 166 -16.57 3.43 -10.32
N GLY A 167 -17.52 4.35 -10.48
CA GLY A 167 -17.67 5.54 -9.64
C GLY A 167 -16.92 6.78 -10.14
N GLU A 168 -16.23 6.70 -11.28
CA GLU A 168 -15.53 7.82 -11.89
C GLU A 168 -16.53 8.78 -12.57
N ILE A 169 -16.33 10.09 -12.42
CA ILE A 169 -17.21 11.08 -13.05
C ILE A 169 -16.86 11.21 -14.53
N ILE A 170 -17.77 10.74 -15.39
CA ILE A 170 -17.66 10.79 -16.86
C ILE A 170 -18.39 11.98 -17.49
N GLY A 171 -19.00 12.83 -16.66
CA GLY A 171 -19.67 14.06 -17.09
C GLY A 171 -20.65 14.58 -16.06
N GLY A 172 -21.71 15.23 -16.54
CA GLY A 172 -22.74 15.80 -15.69
C GLY A 172 -23.77 16.60 -16.49
N LYS A 173 -24.84 17.00 -15.82
CA LYS A 173 -25.94 17.79 -16.39
C LYS A 173 -26.30 18.97 -15.48
N LEU A 174 -26.90 20.00 -16.07
CA LEU A 174 -27.67 20.98 -15.32
C LEU A 174 -28.95 20.28 -14.85
N GLY A 175 -29.25 20.37 -13.56
CA GLY A 175 -30.44 19.78 -12.95
C GLY A 175 -31.21 20.76 -12.09
N THR A 176 -32.18 20.22 -11.35
CA THR A 176 -32.94 20.97 -10.35
C THR A 176 -32.32 20.81 -8.95
N LYS A 177 -32.68 21.72 -8.03
CA LYS A 177 -32.32 21.62 -6.61
C LYS A 177 -32.75 20.27 -6.00
N ALA A 178 -33.93 19.77 -6.35
CA ALA A 178 -34.44 18.49 -5.83
C ALA A 178 -33.58 17.30 -6.28
N GLU A 179 -33.14 17.27 -7.54
CA GLU A 179 -32.25 16.23 -8.05
C GLU A 179 -30.83 16.32 -7.43
N LEU A 180 -30.32 17.53 -7.20
CA LEU A 180 -29.02 17.74 -6.54
C LEU A 180 -29.04 17.24 -5.08
N GLU A 181 -30.10 17.54 -4.33
CA GLU A 181 -30.26 17.03 -2.96
C GLU A 181 -30.45 15.50 -2.95
N ALA A 182 -31.19 14.94 -3.91
CA ALA A 182 -31.31 13.49 -4.06
C ALA A 182 -29.96 12.81 -4.37
N TYR A 183 -29.14 13.42 -5.24
CA TYR A 183 -27.79 12.96 -5.51
C TYR A 183 -26.89 13.00 -4.26
N LYS A 184 -26.89 14.11 -3.52
CA LYS A 184 -26.14 14.26 -2.26
C LYS A 184 -26.56 13.23 -1.21
N ALA A 185 -27.86 12.99 -1.07
CA ALA A 185 -28.40 11.98 -0.17
C ALA A 185 -27.96 10.55 -0.55
N GLU A 186 -27.95 10.21 -1.84
CA GLU A 186 -27.50 8.90 -2.33
C GLU A 186 -25.99 8.69 -2.13
N VAL A 187 -25.16 9.71 -2.37
CA VAL A 187 -23.71 9.66 -2.06
C VAL A 187 -23.49 9.40 -0.56
N GLN A 188 -24.19 10.14 0.31
CA GLN A 188 -24.11 9.93 1.76
C GLN A 188 -24.66 8.56 2.20
N ARG A 189 -25.64 7.99 1.50
CA ARG A 189 -26.18 6.65 1.77
C ARG A 189 -25.16 5.57 1.41
N LYS A 190 -24.50 5.68 0.24
CA LYS A 190 -23.42 4.77 -0.16
C LYS A 190 -22.22 4.84 0.78
N ALA A 191 -21.81 6.04 1.19
CA ALA A 191 -20.73 6.22 2.16
C ALA A 191 -21.04 5.54 3.51
N ARG A 192 -22.25 5.73 4.05
CA ARG A 192 -22.70 5.06 5.28
C ARG A 192 -22.74 3.54 5.13
N LEU A 193 -23.26 3.01 4.03
CA LEU A 193 -23.28 1.57 3.78
C LEU A 193 -21.86 0.96 3.76
N LEU A 194 -20.91 1.64 3.12
CA LEU A 194 -19.51 1.21 3.08
C LEU A 194 -18.86 1.27 4.47
N GLU A 195 -19.14 2.30 5.26
CA GLU A 195 -18.68 2.42 6.65
C GLU A 195 -19.24 1.30 7.53
N GLU A 196 -20.54 0.98 7.40
CA GLU A 196 -21.18 -0.13 8.11
C GLU A 196 -20.60 -1.50 7.72
N GLN A 197 -20.36 -1.73 6.43
CA GLN A 197 -19.69 -2.93 5.93
C GLN A 197 -18.27 -3.06 6.48
N ASN A 198 -17.49 -1.98 6.49
CA ASN A 198 -16.13 -1.98 7.04
C ASN A 198 -16.15 -2.20 8.57
N ARG A 199 -17.07 -1.57 9.30
CA ARG A 199 -17.28 -1.80 10.74
C ARG A 199 -17.62 -3.27 11.02
N ALA A 200 -18.47 -3.89 10.21
CA ALA A 200 -18.80 -5.31 10.32
C ALA A 200 -17.59 -6.22 10.01
N ARG A 201 -16.79 -5.90 8.98
CA ARG A 201 -15.52 -6.58 8.65
C ARG A 201 -14.56 -6.54 9.83
N LEU A 202 -14.28 -5.35 10.36
CA LEU A 202 -13.38 -5.13 11.48
C LEU A 202 -13.84 -5.87 12.74
N TYR A 203 -15.15 -5.86 13.04
CA TYR A 203 -15.70 -6.61 14.15
C TYR A 203 -15.51 -8.12 13.95
N ALA A 204 -15.84 -8.68 12.78
CA ALA A 204 -15.64 -10.10 12.49
C ALA A 204 -14.16 -10.54 12.58
N MET A 205 -13.22 -9.67 12.19
CA MET A 205 -11.78 -9.94 12.33
C MET A 205 -11.30 -9.91 13.78
N ALA A 206 -11.79 -8.97 14.59
CA ALA A 206 -11.32 -8.78 15.97
C ALA A 206 -12.13 -9.54 17.03
N HIS A 207 -13.34 -10.02 16.72
CA HIS A 207 -14.28 -10.65 17.67
C HIS A 207 -14.89 -12.00 17.20
N PRO A 208 -14.15 -12.89 16.48
CA PRO A 208 -14.70 -14.14 15.96
C PRO A 208 -15.09 -15.17 17.03
N PHE A 209 -14.60 -15.00 18.27
CA PHE A 209 -14.71 -15.99 19.35
C PHE A 209 -15.42 -15.45 20.60
N ASP A 210 -16.05 -14.27 20.52
CA ASP A 210 -16.73 -13.65 21.66
C ASP A 210 -17.91 -14.50 22.19
N ASN A 211 -18.55 -15.28 21.31
CA ASN A 211 -19.60 -16.25 21.64
C ASN A 211 -19.13 -17.72 21.57
N PHE A 212 -17.81 -17.98 21.62
CA PHE A 212 -17.28 -19.34 21.51
C PHE A 212 -17.41 -20.10 22.84
N ASP A 213 -17.99 -21.31 22.79
CA ASP A 213 -18.15 -22.16 23.97
C ASP A 213 -16.86 -22.92 24.31
N TYR A 214 -16.30 -22.63 25.49
CA TYR A 214 -15.12 -23.31 26.03
C TYR A 214 -15.45 -24.42 27.05
N ALA A 215 -16.72 -24.68 27.39
CA ALA A 215 -17.10 -25.68 28.40
C ALA A 215 -16.64 -27.11 28.04
N ARG A 216 -16.38 -27.38 26.76
CA ARG A 216 -15.85 -28.66 26.27
C ARG A 216 -14.35 -28.90 26.49
N TYR A 217 -13.61 -27.92 27.02
CA TYR A 217 -12.16 -28.03 27.23
C TYR A 217 -11.84 -28.29 28.70
N ASP A 218 -11.02 -29.31 28.95
CA ASP A 218 -10.55 -29.71 30.28
C ASP A 218 -9.73 -28.61 30.98
N LYS A 219 -9.10 -27.72 30.20
CA LYS A 219 -8.36 -26.56 30.71
C LYS A 219 -8.32 -25.41 29.70
N VAL A 220 -8.60 -24.20 30.17
CA VAL A 220 -8.39 -22.94 29.44
C VAL A 220 -7.30 -22.12 30.13
N ILE A 221 -6.48 -21.42 29.36
CA ILE A 221 -5.38 -20.56 29.81
C ILE A 221 -5.43 -19.28 29.00
N ASP A 222 -5.86 -18.19 29.62
CA ASP A 222 -5.76 -16.84 29.07
C ASP A 222 -4.34 -16.30 29.26
N TYR A 223 -3.87 -15.50 28.28
CA TYR A 223 -2.58 -14.82 28.27
C TYR A 223 -1.38 -15.70 28.74
N PRO A 224 -1.15 -16.86 28.09
CA PRO A 224 -0.15 -17.83 28.53
C PRO A 224 1.27 -17.25 28.51
N GLN A 225 2.12 -17.68 29.46
CA GLN A 225 3.53 -17.32 29.46
C GLN A 225 4.31 -18.14 28.42
N TYR A 226 5.11 -17.45 27.60
CA TYR A 226 5.95 -18.04 26.55
C TYR A 226 7.18 -17.17 26.27
N ARG A 227 8.12 -17.70 25.46
CA ARG A 227 9.18 -16.93 24.79
C ARG A 227 8.89 -16.83 23.31
N PHE A 228 8.72 -15.62 22.80
CA PHE A 228 8.50 -15.36 21.39
C PHE A 228 9.83 -15.20 20.64
N TYR A 229 9.90 -15.79 19.46
CA TYR A 229 11.00 -15.67 18.51
C TYR A 229 10.40 -15.26 17.16
N PRO A 230 10.45 -13.96 16.80
CA PRO A 230 9.96 -13.49 15.52
C PRO A 230 10.81 -14.03 14.36
N THR A 231 10.28 -13.92 13.15
CA THR A 231 11.03 -14.22 11.93
C THR A 231 12.10 -13.16 11.66
N PRO A 232 13.31 -13.53 11.20
CA PRO A 232 14.37 -12.56 10.91
C PRO A 232 14.08 -11.66 9.68
N TYR A 233 12.96 -11.87 8.98
CA TYR A 233 12.58 -11.15 7.77
C TYR A 233 11.12 -10.63 7.79
N SER A 234 10.41 -10.73 8.92
CA SER A 234 9.05 -10.18 9.04
C SER A 234 8.79 -9.69 10.46
N ILE A 235 8.22 -8.49 10.54
CA ILE A 235 7.83 -7.83 11.79
C ILE A 235 6.58 -8.55 12.32
N SER A 236 6.82 -9.66 13.01
CA SER A 236 5.81 -10.45 13.69
C SER A 236 5.57 -9.95 15.13
N ASP A 237 6.06 -8.76 15.45
CA ASP A 237 5.94 -8.06 16.74
C ASP A 237 4.48 -7.78 17.16
N GLY A 238 3.56 -7.77 16.19
CA GLY A 238 2.11 -7.70 16.44
C GLY A 238 1.45 -9.03 16.80
N LEU A 239 2.14 -10.18 16.70
CA LEU A 239 1.58 -11.51 16.92
C LEU A 239 1.75 -11.99 18.37
N ARG A 240 0.65 -12.33 19.03
CA ARG A 240 0.63 -12.87 20.40
C ARG A 240 -0.34 -14.05 20.53
N ILE A 241 -0.08 -14.94 21.47
CA ILE A 241 -1.06 -15.97 21.87
C ILE A 241 -1.97 -15.35 22.92
N SER A 242 -3.26 -15.25 22.62
CA SER A 242 -4.28 -14.69 23.52
C SER A 242 -4.82 -15.74 24.49
N ARG A 243 -5.05 -16.97 24.01
CA ARG A 243 -5.66 -18.06 24.78
C ARG A 243 -5.20 -19.44 24.29
N ILE A 244 -5.14 -20.41 25.20
CA ILE A 244 -4.98 -21.82 24.89
C ILE A 244 -6.11 -22.60 25.55
N ALA A 245 -6.77 -23.48 24.81
CA ALA A 245 -7.75 -24.41 25.34
C ALA A 245 -7.35 -25.85 25.02
N LEU A 246 -7.34 -26.71 26.04
CA LEU A 246 -6.84 -28.09 26.00
C LEU A 246 -7.98 -29.05 26.28
N SER A 247 -8.11 -30.09 25.45
CA SER A 247 -8.98 -31.22 25.73
C SER A 247 -8.27 -32.55 25.46
N SER A 248 -8.91 -33.65 25.86
CA SER A 248 -8.52 -35.01 25.48
C SER A 248 -8.49 -35.29 23.96
N THR A 249 -9.09 -34.45 23.11
CA THR A 249 -9.24 -34.68 21.66
C THR A 249 -8.53 -33.65 20.77
N GLU A 250 -8.41 -32.41 21.22
CA GLU A 250 -7.78 -31.31 20.48
C GLU A 250 -7.06 -30.30 21.38
N THR A 251 -6.12 -29.58 20.78
CA THR A 251 -5.46 -28.41 21.36
C THR A 251 -5.82 -27.21 20.51
N ARG A 252 -6.49 -26.21 21.09
CA ARG A 252 -6.81 -24.94 20.44
C ARG A 252 -5.86 -23.86 20.93
N VAL A 253 -5.18 -23.18 20.00
CA VAL A 253 -4.32 -22.03 20.29
C VAL A 253 -4.91 -20.82 19.57
N GLU A 254 -5.30 -19.81 20.33
CA GLU A 254 -5.82 -18.55 19.81
C GLU A 254 -4.73 -17.49 19.79
N PHE A 255 -4.75 -16.72 18.72
CA PHE A 255 -3.81 -15.67 18.43
C PHE A 255 -4.52 -14.35 18.25
N GLU A 256 -3.78 -13.29 18.50
CA GLU A 256 -4.11 -11.94 18.07
C GLU A 256 -2.92 -11.39 17.30
N PHE A 257 -3.20 -10.79 16.14
CA PHE A 257 -2.22 -10.12 15.30
C PHE A 257 -2.69 -8.68 15.05
N THR A 258 -1.87 -7.70 15.42
CA THR A 258 -2.07 -6.29 15.04
C THR A 258 -1.27 -5.98 13.79
N ASN A 259 -1.92 -5.51 12.73
CA ASN A 259 -1.24 -5.01 11.53
C ASN A 259 -0.51 -3.71 11.84
N THR A 260 0.83 -3.71 11.77
CA THR A 260 1.65 -2.51 12.00
C THR A 260 2.05 -1.82 10.70
N VAL A 261 2.56 -2.57 9.71
CA VAL A 261 3.11 -2.03 8.44
C VAL A 261 2.78 -2.93 7.22
N PHE A 262 2.20 -4.12 7.42
CA PHE A 262 2.12 -5.15 6.37
C PHE A 262 0.70 -5.63 6.12
N ASP A 263 0.18 -5.25 4.95
CA ASP A 263 -1.22 -5.32 4.55
C ASP A 263 -1.82 -6.72 4.37
N ARG A 264 -1.06 -7.78 4.68
CA ARG A 264 -1.44 -9.19 4.49
C ARG A 264 -0.85 -10.09 5.56
N PHE A 265 -1.64 -11.03 6.06
CA PHE A 265 -1.22 -12.08 6.98
C PHE A 265 -1.74 -13.45 6.52
N ASN A 266 -0.94 -14.50 6.70
CA ASN A 266 -1.39 -15.88 6.55
C ASN A 266 -0.61 -16.81 7.48
N VAL A 267 -1.13 -18.03 7.67
CA VAL A 267 -0.45 -19.09 8.42
C VAL A 267 0.02 -20.16 7.43
N LYS A 268 1.28 -20.60 7.57
CA LYS A 268 1.80 -21.69 6.72
C LYS A 268 1.21 -23.04 7.12
N SER A 269 0.81 -23.85 6.13
CA SER A 269 0.24 -25.20 6.32
C SER A 269 1.10 -26.13 7.20
N GLY A 270 2.42 -26.04 7.09
CA GLY A 270 3.37 -26.77 7.95
C GLY A 270 3.57 -26.20 9.37
N THR A 271 2.54 -25.57 9.95
CA THR A 271 2.58 -25.07 11.35
C THR A 271 2.28 -26.22 12.31
N TYR A 272 3.07 -26.35 13.37
CA TYR A 272 2.97 -27.49 14.28
C TYR A 272 3.20 -27.10 15.74
N ILE A 273 2.63 -27.90 16.65
CA ILE A 273 2.99 -27.93 18.06
C ILE A 273 3.91 -29.12 18.36
N LYS A 274 4.78 -28.99 19.37
CA LYS A 274 5.65 -30.07 19.83
C LYS A 274 5.87 -29.97 21.34
N ALA A 275 5.56 -31.03 22.08
CA ALA A 275 5.94 -31.18 23.48
C ALA A 275 7.37 -31.73 23.59
N SER A 276 8.01 -31.54 24.75
CA SER A 276 9.38 -32.04 24.96
C SER A 276 9.43 -33.57 24.84
N GLY A 277 10.35 -34.10 24.04
CA GLY A 277 10.50 -35.53 23.79
C GLY A 277 9.44 -36.19 22.90
N THR A 278 8.50 -35.43 22.30
CA THR A 278 7.43 -36.01 21.46
C THR A 278 7.64 -35.74 19.97
N ASN A 279 6.85 -36.42 19.13
CA ASN A 279 6.71 -36.04 17.72
C ASN A 279 6.02 -34.67 17.57
N LYS A 280 6.14 -34.08 16.38
CA LYS A 280 5.37 -32.90 15.97
C LYS A 280 3.90 -33.28 15.78
N LEU A 281 3.00 -32.34 16.07
CA LEU A 281 1.57 -32.43 15.78
C LEU A 281 1.22 -31.23 14.91
N GLU A 282 0.91 -31.45 13.64
CA GLU A 282 0.53 -30.40 12.69
C GLU A 282 -0.90 -29.90 12.97
N PHE A 283 -1.24 -28.68 12.57
CA PHE A 283 -2.61 -28.19 12.74
C PHE A 283 -3.57 -28.87 11.76
N LYS A 284 -4.78 -29.16 12.24
CA LYS A 284 -5.88 -29.78 11.47
C LYS A 284 -6.68 -28.75 10.70
N ARG A 285 -6.94 -27.58 11.30
CA ARG A 285 -7.64 -26.45 10.68
C ARG A 285 -7.27 -25.11 11.32
N ALA A 286 -7.43 -24.04 10.55
CA ALA A 286 -7.38 -22.67 11.04
C ALA A 286 -8.79 -22.06 11.01
N GLU A 287 -9.07 -21.15 11.93
CA GLU A 287 -10.34 -20.42 12.04
C GLU A 287 -10.05 -18.92 12.06
N ASN A 288 -10.78 -18.16 11.23
CA ASN A 288 -10.61 -16.71 11.03
C ASN A 288 -9.22 -16.24 10.55
N VAL A 289 -8.47 -17.08 9.82
CA VAL A 289 -7.25 -16.67 9.10
C VAL A 289 -7.06 -17.48 7.83
N ALA A 290 -6.48 -16.87 6.81
CA ALA A 290 -6.11 -17.56 5.58
C ALA A 290 -4.90 -18.50 5.78
N ILE A 291 -4.95 -19.65 5.09
CA ILE A 291 -3.83 -20.59 5.00
C ILE A 291 -3.14 -20.39 3.64
N ASP A 292 -1.80 -20.40 3.65
CA ASP A 292 -0.96 -20.29 2.46
C ASP A 292 -1.40 -21.29 1.35
N PRO A 293 -1.58 -20.86 0.08
CA PRO A 293 -1.15 -19.59 -0.52
C PRO A 293 -2.12 -18.40 -0.36
N TYR A 294 -3.30 -18.59 0.25
CA TYR A 294 -4.27 -17.50 0.46
C TYR A 294 -3.80 -16.53 1.55
N MET A 295 -4.34 -15.32 1.56
CA MET A 295 -3.96 -14.25 2.50
C MET A 295 -5.20 -13.54 3.07
N SER A 296 -5.17 -13.28 4.37
CA SER A 296 -6.05 -12.32 5.02
C SER A 296 -5.50 -10.93 4.74
N THR A 297 -6.31 -10.06 4.13
CA THR A 297 -5.95 -8.67 3.80
C THR A 297 -6.43 -7.72 4.89
N PHE A 298 -5.69 -6.64 5.09
CA PHE A 298 -6.11 -5.48 5.88
C PHE A 298 -6.45 -4.34 4.92
N GLU A 299 -7.04 -3.25 5.42
CA GLU A 299 -7.15 -1.98 4.68
C GLU A 299 -6.28 -0.89 5.28
N LYS A 300 -5.96 -1.00 6.59
CA LYS A 300 -5.25 0.02 7.38
C LYS A 300 -4.30 -0.61 8.40
N SER A 301 -3.28 0.17 8.78
CA SER A 301 -2.48 -0.09 9.99
C SER A 301 -3.35 0.11 11.24
N GLY A 302 -3.07 -0.68 12.29
CA GLY A 302 -3.84 -0.74 13.54
C GLY A 302 -5.00 -1.75 13.53
N GLU A 303 -5.32 -2.37 12.38
CA GLU A 303 -6.33 -3.43 12.32
C GLU A 303 -5.90 -4.69 13.10
N ILE A 304 -6.86 -5.32 13.78
CA ILE A 304 -6.64 -6.50 14.62
C ILE A 304 -7.29 -7.72 13.97
N LEU A 305 -6.51 -8.79 13.82
CA LEU A 305 -6.96 -10.12 13.43
C LEU A 305 -6.83 -11.06 14.63
N LYS A 306 -7.94 -11.55 15.16
CA LYS A 306 -7.95 -12.72 16.06
C LYS A 306 -8.22 -13.98 15.24
N PHE A 307 -7.48 -15.04 15.50
CA PHE A 307 -7.62 -16.31 14.80
C PHE A 307 -7.26 -17.49 15.70
N ALA A 308 -7.66 -18.70 15.31
CA ALA A 308 -7.35 -19.91 16.09
C ALA A 308 -6.77 -21.01 15.20
N LEU A 309 -5.79 -21.74 15.74
CA LEU A 309 -5.21 -22.93 15.14
C LEU A 309 -5.56 -24.14 15.99
N ILE A 310 -6.13 -25.17 15.35
CA ILE A 310 -6.61 -26.39 16.00
C ILE A 310 -5.65 -27.53 15.70
N PHE A 311 -5.10 -28.16 16.72
CA PHE A 311 -4.14 -29.27 16.65
C PHE A 311 -4.71 -30.53 17.29
N PRO A 312 -4.09 -31.71 17.09
CA PRO A 312 -4.31 -32.87 17.97
C PRO A 312 -4.10 -32.56 19.46
N ALA A 313 -4.68 -33.38 20.33
CA ALA A 313 -4.46 -33.27 21.78
C ALA A 313 -2.98 -33.38 22.14
N ILE A 314 -2.50 -32.47 22.99
CA ILE A 314 -1.16 -32.55 23.60
C ILE A 314 -1.12 -33.73 24.59
N PRO A 315 -0.03 -34.51 24.68
CA PRO A 315 0.07 -35.63 25.62
C PRO A 315 -0.19 -35.24 27.09
N PRO A 316 -0.96 -36.02 27.88
CA PRO A 316 -1.47 -35.62 29.20
C PRO A 316 -0.44 -35.34 30.30
N LYS A 317 0.85 -35.56 30.07
CA LYS A 317 1.95 -35.26 31.02
C LYS A 317 2.77 -34.02 30.65
N THR A 318 2.43 -33.34 29.56
CA THR A 318 3.12 -32.13 29.08
C THR A 318 3.02 -30.99 30.09
N LYS A 319 4.15 -30.36 30.43
CA LYS A 319 4.22 -29.14 31.25
C LYS A 319 4.36 -27.88 30.39
N SER A 320 5.10 -27.99 29.29
CA SER A 320 5.24 -26.96 28.29
C SER A 320 5.40 -27.54 26.89
N PHE A 321 5.06 -26.72 25.88
CA PHE A 321 5.24 -27.05 24.48
C PHE A 321 5.78 -25.85 23.70
N LEU A 322 6.13 -26.07 22.43
CA LEU A 322 6.38 -25.01 21.46
C LEU A 322 5.37 -25.09 20.33
N ILE A 323 5.07 -23.96 19.72
CA ILE A 323 4.37 -23.83 18.44
C ILE A 323 5.28 -23.09 17.46
N ALA A 324 5.34 -23.58 16.22
CA ALA A 324 6.24 -23.04 15.21
C ALA A 324 5.59 -23.09 13.83
N GLU A 325 5.67 -21.96 13.13
CA GLU A 325 5.38 -21.89 11.70
C GLU A 325 6.62 -22.37 10.92
N GLN A 326 6.60 -23.64 10.50
CA GLN A 326 7.74 -24.31 9.85
C GLN A 326 9.05 -24.37 10.67
N ASP A 327 10.00 -25.18 10.19
CA ASP A 327 11.23 -25.48 10.96
C ASP A 327 12.27 -24.35 10.97
N LYS A 328 12.35 -23.52 9.92
CA LYS A 328 13.48 -22.57 9.73
C LYS A 328 13.10 -21.12 9.40
N LYS A 329 11.89 -20.84 8.91
CA LYS A 329 11.57 -19.53 8.29
C LYS A 329 10.34 -18.80 8.85
N GLY A 330 9.48 -19.43 9.64
CA GLY A 330 8.34 -18.77 10.30
C GLY A 330 8.56 -18.52 11.80
N TRP A 331 7.59 -17.86 12.41
CA TRP A 331 7.60 -17.43 13.81
C TRP A 331 7.52 -18.62 14.78
N LYS A 332 8.00 -18.44 16.01
CA LYS A 332 7.99 -19.51 17.03
C LYS A 332 7.69 -18.97 18.42
N PHE A 333 6.79 -19.64 19.12
CA PHE A 333 6.57 -19.45 20.55
C PHE A 333 7.08 -20.71 21.26
N LYS A 334 8.06 -20.56 22.15
CA LYS A 334 8.65 -21.65 22.93
C LYS A 334 8.27 -21.51 24.41
N ASP A 335 8.50 -22.58 25.16
CA ASP A 335 8.32 -22.62 26.61
C ASP A 335 6.90 -22.21 27.05
N ILE A 336 5.89 -22.47 26.20
CA ILE A 336 4.48 -22.18 26.49
C ILE A 336 4.07 -23.03 27.68
N LYS A 337 3.84 -22.40 28.84
CA LYS A 337 3.50 -23.10 30.07
C LYS A 337 2.02 -23.51 30.07
N ILE A 338 1.76 -24.78 30.36
CA ILE A 338 0.39 -25.32 30.53
C ILE A 338 0.15 -26.01 31.87
N ARG A 339 1.17 -26.08 32.74
CA ARG A 339 1.10 -26.56 34.13
C ARG A 339 2.04 -25.76 35.02
#